data_AF-A0A7J0E805-F1
#
_entry.id   AF-A0A7J0E805-F1
#
_cell.length_a   1.000
_cell.length_b   1.000
_cell.length_c   1.000
_cell.angle_alpha   90.00
_cell.angle_beta   90.00
_cell.angle_gamma   90.00
#
_symmetry.space_group_name_H-M   'P 1'
#
loop_
_entity.id
_entity.type
_entity.pdbx_description
1 polymer ?
#
loop_
_entity_poly.entity_id
_entity_poly.type
_entity_poly.pdbx_seq_one_letter_code
_entity_poly.pdbx_strand_id
1 'polypeptide(L)'
;MDLAMKLHYLRGIYYFKSQAMDGLTTMDIKEPMFSWFNRFYATSGRLRRTESGRPYIKCNDCGARFIEAHCAKTLEEWLEIKDEEAHEKLLVPHHVIGPELAFSPLVFLQLTKFSCGGVSVGLSWAHILGDAFSAVEFMNEWGHAMAAQQLAKPLKSAQINTKPKTSPSPTTPTNDPVSTKRVGPVGDHWAHPKELAELVINQALDERPKIEDVVKRDNGLSDLIVYGANLTFVDLEGADLYGLEFNGQKPTYVGYKVDGVGEEGLVLVLPGPKNEGKNGSGGKVVTIIVPENQVVELKSELKREFSIA
;
A
#
# COMPACT_ATOMS: atom_id res chain seq x y z
N MET A 1 3.95 13.43 10.97
CA MET A 1 3.23 12.33 11.64
C MET A 1 4.03 11.03 11.67
N ASP A 2 5.06 10.91 10.83
CA ASP A 2 5.82 9.69 10.52
C ASP A 2 6.66 9.10 11.67
N LEU A 3 6.81 9.83 12.78
CA LEU A 3 7.60 9.44 13.96
C LEU A 3 6.81 8.63 14.99
N ALA A 4 5.47 8.64 14.91
CA ALA A 4 4.60 7.84 15.78
C ALA A 4 4.47 6.39 15.28
N MET A 5 5.01 6.08 14.11
CA MET A 5 4.85 4.78 13.45
C MET A 5 6.10 3.94 13.66
N LYS A 6 5.94 2.70 14.17
CA LYS A 6 7.04 1.72 14.24
C LYS A 6 7.67 1.59 12.85
N LEU A 7 8.98 1.38 12.75
CA LEU A 7 9.67 1.18 11.48
C LEU A 7 9.30 -0.17 10.86
N HIS A 8 8.17 -0.24 10.16
CA HIS A 8 7.66 -1.43 9.49
C HIS A 8 7.31 -1.14 8.02
N TYR A 9 7.01 -2.20 7.27
CA TYR A 9 6.55 -2.09 5.89
C TYR A 9 5.05 -2.37 5.80
N LEU A 10 4.38 -1.59 4.96
CA LEU A 10 3.11 -1.95 4.34
C LEU A 10 3.37 -2.94 3.22
N ARG A 11 2.53 -3.97 3.10
CA ARG A 11 2.68 -4.99 2.07
C ARG A 11 1.44 -5.04 1.19
N GLY A 12 1.64 -5.03 -0.12
CA GLY A 12 0.57 -5.13 -1.11
C GLY A 12 0.89 -6.23 -2.12
N ILE A 13 -0.11 -6.97 -2.58
CA ILE A 13 0.03 -7.99 -3.62
C ILE A 13 -1.04 -7.76 -4.67
N TYR A 14 -0.63 -7.63 -5.92
CA TYR A 14 -1.50 -7.46 -7.08
C TYR A 14 -1.37 -8.67 -7.98
N TYR A 15 -2.48 -9.35 -8.28
CA TYR A 15 -2.49 -10.52 -9.15
C TYR A 15 -3.09 -10.16 -10.50
N PHE A 16 -2.39 -10.51 -11.58
CA PHE A 16 -2.83 -10.30 -12.95
C PHE A 16 -2.89 -11.62 -13.71
N LYS A 17 -3.87 -11.73 -14.60
CA LYS A 17 -3.92 -12.80 -15.59
C LYS A 17 -2.85 -12.58 -16.66
N SER A 18 -2.59 -13.62 -17.45
CA SER A 18 -1.55 -13.61 -18.48
C SER A 18 -1.71 -12.46 -19.50
N GLN A 19 -2.94 -12.05 -19.82
CA GLN A 19 -3.21 -10.97 -20.78
C GLN A 19 -2.53 -9.65 -20.41
N ALA A 20 -2.35 -9.37 -19.11
CA ALA A 20 -1.69 -8.15 -18.65
C ALA A 20 -0.21 -8.08 -19.07
N MET A 21 0.38 -9.22 -19.41
CA MET A 21 1.80 -9.38 -19.72
C MET A 21 2.05 -9.71 -21.19
N ASP A 22 1.00 -9.76 -22.01
CA ASP A 22 1.09 -10.11 -23.43
C ASP A 22 2.06 -9.16 -24.15
N GLY A 23 3.14 -9.72 -24.68
CA GLY A 23 4.18 -8.96 -25.38
C GLY A 23 5.05 -8.05 -24.51
N LEU A 24 4.89 -8.06 -23.18
CA LEU A 24 5.74 -7.31 -22.26
C LEU A 24 6.91 -8.17 -21.75
N THR A 25 8.12 -7.67 -21.90
CA THR A 25 9.30 -8.21 -21.22
C THR A 25 9.47 -7.59 -19.85
N THR A 26 10.31 -8.17 -18.98
CA THR A 26 10.63 -7.53 -17.71
C THR A 26 11.34 -6.17 -17.92
N MET A 27 12.06 -5.99 -19.04
CA MET A 27 12.68 -4.72 -19.36
C MET A 27 11.65 -3.63 -19.67
N ASP A 28 10.58 -3.98 -20.39
CA ASP A 28 9.47 -3.06 -20.66
C ASP A 28 8.78 -2.59 -19.36
N ILE A 29 8.80 -3.42 -18.32
CA ILE A 29 8.26 -3.11 -17.00
C ILE A 29 9.21 -2.23 -16.17
N LYS A 30 10.52 -2.41 -16.36
CA LYS A 30 11.57 -1.66 -15.66
C LYS A 30 11.89 -0.31 -16.26
N GLU A 31 11.74 -0.15 -17.57
CA GLU A 31 12.07 1.09 -18.27
C GLU A 31 11.32 2.34 -17.77
N PRO A 32 10.01 2.31 -17.47
CA PRO A 32 9.28 3.48 -16.97
C PRO A 32 9.54 3.73 -15.48
N MET A 33 10.25 2.83 -14.78
CA MET A 33 10.62 3.03 -13.39
C MET A 33 11.44 4.30 -13.22
N PHE A 34 12.33 4.66 -14.15
CA PHE A 34 13.11 5.89 -14.00
C PHE A 34 12.21 7.14 -13.88
N SER A 35 11.27 7.32 -14.81
CA SER A 35 10.32 8.44 -14.76
C SER A 35 9.43 8.39 -13.51
N TRP A 36 8.99 7.20 -13.13
CA TRP A 36 8.13 6.98 -11.97
C TRP A 36 8.85 7.30 -10.65
N PHE A 37 10.03 6.74 -10.44
CA PHE A 37 10.85 7.01 -9.25
C PHE A 37 11.35 8.45 -9.19
N ASN A 38 11.49 9.16 -10.31
CA ASN A 38 11.80 10.60 -10.29
C ASN A 38 10.65 11.42 -9.68
N ARG A 39 9.39 11.04 -9.95
CA ARG A 39 8.22 11.68 -9.32
C ARG A 39 8.15 11.37 -7.82
N PHE A 40 8.58 10.17 -7.42
CA PHE A 40 8.59 9.70 -6.03
C PHE A 40 10.02 9.57 -5.49
N TYR A 41 10.88 10.57 -5.69
CA TYR A 41 12.33 10.48 -5.43
C TYR A 41 12.71 10.00 -4.02
N ALA A 42 11.90 10.34 -3.00
CA ALA A 42 12.14 9.92 -1.62
C ALA A 42 12.17 8.38 -1.47
N THR A 43 11.42 7.65 -2.30
CA THR A 43 11.38 6.17 -2.31
C THR A 43 12.72 5.53 -2.71
N SER A 44 13.56 6.28 -3.43
CA SER A 44 14.93 5.87 -3.81
C SER A 44 15.98 6.26 -2.77
N GLY A 45 15.58 6.88 -1.67
CA GLY A 45 16.46 7.30 -0.58
C GLY A 45 16.82 6.17 0.39
N ARG A 46 17.50 6.54 1.48
CA ARG A 46 17.80 5.66 2.60
C ARG A 46 17.52 6.36 3.92
N LEU A 47 17.05 5.59 4.90
CA LEU A 47 16.83 6.13 6.24
C LEU A 47 18.17 6.47 6.90
N ARG A 48 18.21 7.60 7.58
CA ARG A 48 19.33 8.10 8.38
C ARG A 48 18.80 8.65 9.70
N ARG A 49 19.69 8.84 10.67
CA ARG A 49 19.40 9.51 11.93
C ARG A 49 20.35 10.69 12.10
N THR A 50 19.85 11.81 12.62
CA THR A 50 20.68 12.92 13.06
C THR A 50 21.45 12.54 14.32
N GLU A 51 22.40 13.37 14.74
CA GLU A 51 23.09 13.23 16.03
C GLU A 51 22.10 13.24 17.21
N SER A 52 21.01 14.01 17.10
CA SER A 52 19.90 14.02 18.06
C SER A 52 18.99 12.79 17.99
N GLY A 53 19.27 11.83 17.10
CA GLY A 53 18.51 10.59 16.94
C GLY A 53 17.25 10.72 16.08
N ARG A 54 16.95 11.90 15.52
CA ARG A 54 15.78 12.13 14.67
C ARG A 54 15.96 11.41 13.32
N PRO A 55 15.02 10.52 12.91
CA PRO A 55 15.05 9.88 11.60
C PRO A 55 14.76 10.89 10.49
N TYR A 56 15.43 10.71 9.35
CA TYR A 56 15.16 11.43 8.10
C TYR A 56 15.53 10.57 6.90
N ILE A 57 14.90 10.81 5.75
CA ILE A 57 15.24 10.14 4.50
C ILE A 57 16.33 10.96 3.80
N LYS A 58 17.48 10.33 3.56
CA LYS A 58 18.51 10.87 2.67
C LYS A 58 18.16 10.47 1.24
N CYS A 59 17.69 11.40 0.43
CA CYS A 59 17.46 11.22 -1.01
C CYS A 59 18.80 11.15 -1.74
N ASN A 60 19.36 9.94 -1.86
CA ASN A 60 20.69 9.68 -2.41
C ASN A 60 20.67 8.73 -3.62
N ASP A 61 19.51 8.62 -4.28
CA ASP A 61 19.29 7.83 -5.50
C ASP A 61 19.83 6.39 -5.43
N CYS A 62 19.80 5.78 -4.25
CA CYS A 62 20.17 4.39 -4.05
C CYS A 62 19.11 3.40 -4.56
N GLY A 63 18.00 3.92 -5.10
CA GLY A 63 16.93 3.16 -5.75
C GLY A 63 16.11 2.29 -4.81
N ALA A 64 15.10 1.65 -5.40
CA ALA A 64 14.33 0.56 -4.80
C ALA A 64 14.94 -0.80 -5.15
N ARG A 65 14.55 -1.85 -4.43
CA ARG A 65 14.92 -3.22 -4.78
C ARG A 65 13.85 -3.83 -5.69
N PHE A 66 14.24 -4.27 -6.88
CA PHE A 66 13.37 -5.01 -7.79
C PHE A 66 13.81 -6.47 -7.87
N ILE A 67 12.89 -7.40 -7.63
CA ILE A 67 13.13 -8.85 -7.63
C ILE A 67 12.29 -9.48 -8.74
N GLU A 68 12.93 -10.34 -9.52
CA GLU A 68 12.26 -11.20 -10.50
C GLU A 68 12.23 -12.62 -9.95
N ALA A 69 11.03 -13.21 -9.94
CA ALA A 69 10.81 -14.58 -9.47
C ALA A 69 9.97 -15.38 -10.47
N HIS A 70 10.08 -16.69 -10.39
CA HIS A 70 9.29 -17.63 -11.19
C HIS A 70 8.67 -18.68 -10.28
N CYS A 71 7.36 -18.91 -10.43
CA CYS A 71 6.60 -19.92 -9.73
C CYS A 71 6.21 -21.03 -10.70
N ALA A 72 6.48 -22.29 -10.32
CA ALA A 72 6.13 -23.45 -11.15
C ALA A 72 4.61 -23.74 -11.17
N LYS A 73 3.85 -23.19 -10.22
CA LYS A 73 2.39 -23.34 -10.15
C LYS A 73 1.68 -22.36 -11.07
N THR A 74 0.45 -22.68 -11.45
CA THR A 74 -0.44 -21.70 -12.07
C THR A 74 -0.93 -20.69 -11.03
N LEU A 75 -1.48 -19.57 -11.48
CA LEU A 75 -2.10 -18.58 -10.60
C LEU A 75 -3.29 -19.18 -9.84
N GLU A 76 -4.08 -20.01 -10.51
CA GLU A 76 -5.25 -20.68 -9.93
C GLU A 76 -4.82 -21.67 -8.84
N GLU A 77 -3.85 -22.54 -9.12
CA GLU A 77 -3.27 -23.46 -8.14
C GLU A 77 -2.65 -22.73 -6.96
N TRP A 78 -2.09 -21.53 -7.19
CA TRP A 78 -1.53 -20.71 -6.13
C TRP A 78 -2.62 -20.18 -5.20
N LEU A 79 -3.69 -19.61 -5.76
CA LEU A 79 -4.78 -19.03 -4.98
C LEU A 79 -5.58 -20.07 -4.17
N GLU A 80 -5.51 -21.35 -4.54
CA GLU A 80 -6.14 -22.45 -3.80
C GLU A 80 -5.34 -22.90 -2.56
N ILE A 81 -4.07 -22.48 -2.43
CA ILE A 81 -3.25 -22.80 -1.25
C ILE A 81 -3.83 -22.09 -0.02
N LYS A 82 -4.19 -22.87 1.01
CA LYS A 82 -4.78 -22.34 2.25
C LYS A 82 -3.75 -21.76 3.23
N ASP A 83 -2.48 -21.81 2.87
CA ASP A 83 -1.38 -21.23 3.65
C ASP A 83 -1.19 -19.76 3.27
N GLU A 84 -1.93 -18.89 3.96
CA GLU A 84 -1.86 -17.42 3.77
C GLU A 84 -0.45 -16.88 4.04
N GLU A 85 0.31 -17.53 4.93
CA GLU A 85 1.66 -17.10 5.26
C GLU A 85 2.64 -17.38 4.10
N ALA A 86 2.45 -18.50 3.39
CA ALA A 86 3.17 -18.80 2.17
C ALA A 86 2.85 -17.83 1.02
N HIS A 87 1.59 -17.39 0.89
CA HIS A 87 1.21 -16.38 -0.12
C HIS A 87 2.00 -15.09 0.04
N GLU A 88 2.16 -14.62 1.26
CA GLU A 88 2.87 -13.37 1.53
C GLU A 88 4.39 -13.53 1.47
N LYS A 89 4.95 -14.50 2.19
CA LYS A 89 6.41 -14.65 2.35
C LYS A 89 7.10 -14.91 1.02
N LEU A 90 6.40 -15.54 0.07
CA LEU A 90 6.96 -15.93 -1.21
C LEU A 90 6.72 -14.90 -2.32
N LEU A 91 5.70 -14.05 -2.21
CA LEU A 91 5.38 -13.03 -3.22
C LEU A 91 5.81 -11.62 -2.84
N VAL A 92 6.02 -11.34 -1.55
CA VAL A 92 6.46 -10.04 -1.05
C VAL A 92 7.69 -10.20 -0.17
N PRO A 93 8.78 -9.47 -0.45
CA PRO A 93 9.95 -9.45 0.42
C PRO A 93 9.57 -8.98 1.82
N HIS A 94 9.68 -9.90 2.79
CA HIS A 94 9.52 -9.58 4.20
C HIS A 94 10.87 -9.12 4.76
N HIS A 95 11.01 -7.82 4.97
CA HIS A 95 12.18 -7.22 5.57
C HIS A 95 11.76 -6.29 6.70
N VAL A 96 12.59 -6.19 7.74
CA VAL A 96 12.46 -5.14 8.75
C VAL A 96 13.36 -3.97 8.34
N ILE A 97 12.94 -2.73 8.59
CA ILE A 97 13.77 -1.57 8.30
C ILE A 97 14.93 -1.56 9.32
N GLY A 98 16.11 -2.00 8.89
CA GLY A 98 17.33 -2.02 9.71
C GLY A 98 17.90 -3.43 9.86
N PRO A 99 18.88 -3.66 10.75
CA PRO A 99 19.50 -2.70 11.69
C PRO A 99 20.34 -1.63 11.00
N GLU A 100 20.85 -1.92 9.81
CA GLU A 100 21.62 -1.00 8.99
C GLU A 100 20.70 -0.11 8.13
N LEU A 101 20.03 0.84 8.79
CA LEU A 101 19.13 1.82 8.16
C LEU A 101 19.72 2.45 6.90
N ALA A 102 21.06 2.56 6.89
CA ALA A 102 21.79 3.20 5.84
C ALA A 102 21.75 2.48 4.49
N PHE A 103 21.52 1.16 4.50
CA PHE A 103 21.53 0.29 3.34
C PHE A 103 20.15 -0.29 3.00
N SER A 104 19.23 -0.31 3.96
CA SER A 104 17.85 -0.78 3.77
C SER A 104 17.08 0.03 2.73
N PRO A 105 16.69 -0.55 1.58
CA PRO A 105 15.78 0.09 0.63
C PRO A 105 14.46 0.44 1.29
N LEU A 106 13.83 1.55 0.90
CA LEU A 106 12.52 1.92 1.43
C LEU A 106 11.36 1.29 0.65
N VAL A 107 11.63 0.83 -0.58
CA VAL A 107 10.67 0.13 -1.43
C VAL A 107 11.30 -1.16 -1.97
N PHE A 108 10.52 -2.24 -1.90
CA PHE A 108 10.77 -3.49 -2.61
C PHE A 108 9.61 -3.77 -3.55
N LEU A 109 9.94 -4.16 -4.77
CA LEU A 109 9.02 -4.64 -5.78
C LEU A 109 9.44 -6.05 -6.17
N GLN A 110 8.50 -6.98 -6.19
CA GLN A 110 8.75 -8.35 -6.66
C GLN A 110 7.77 -8.69 -7.77
N LEU A 111 8.29 -8.98 -8.96
CA LEU A 111 7.52 -9.50 -10.08
C LEU A 111 7.68 -11.02 -10.14
N THR A 112 6.61 -11.75 -9.82
CA THR A 112 6.61 -13.23 -9.87
C THR A 112 5.79 -13.70 -11.06
N LYS A 113 6.42 -14.47 -11.96
CA LYS A 113 5.74 -15.08 -13.12
C LYS A 113 5.28 -16.49 -12.78
N PHE A 114 4.01 -16.80 -13.02
CA PHE A 114 3.42 -18.13 -12.84
C PHE A 114 3.51 -18.94 -14.13
N SER A 115 3.41 -20.27 -14.03
CA SER A 115 3.54 -21.16 -15.20
C SER A 115 2.43 -20.99 -16.25
N CYS A 116 1.26 -20.47 -15.85
CA CYS A 116 0.17 -20.11 -16.77
C CYS A 116 0.36 -18.75 -17.48
N GLY A 117 1.48 -18.06 -17.23
CA GLY A 117 1.76 -16.72 -17.75
C GLY A 117 1.15 -15.57 -16.94
N GLY A 118 0.28 -15.87 -15.96
CA GLY A 118 -0.16 -14.89 -14.97
C GLY A 118 1.01 -14.36 -14.15
N VAL A 119 0.81 -13.20 -13.50
CA VAL A 119 1.85 -12.57 -12.68
C VAL A 119 1.31 -12.07 -11.36
N SER A 120 2.18 -12.01 -10.35
CA SER A 120 1.95 -11.18 -9.17
C SER A 120 3.01 -10.10 -9.06
N VAL A 121 2.57 -8.94 -8.57
CA VAL A 121 3.42 -7.82 -8.18
C VAL A 121 3.30 -7.67 -6.68
N GLY A 122 4.37 -7.97 -5.96
CA GLY A 122 4.51 -7.71 -4.53
C GLY A 122 5.12 -6.35 -4.28
N LEU A 123 4.52 -5.56 -3.40
CA LEU A 123 5.03 -4.30 -2.87
C LEU A 123 5.37 -4.46 -1.40
N SER A 124 6.58 -4.06 -1.01
CA SER A 124 6.94 -3.78 0.38
C SER A 124 7.31 -2.30 0.49
N TRP A 125 6.49 -1.53 1.19
CA TRP A 125 6.56 -0.07 1.28
C TRP A 125 6.88 0.37 2.70
N ALA A 126 8.03 1.00 2.93
CA ALA A 126 8.39 1.49 4.25
C ALA A 126 7.36 2.53 4.70
N HIS A 127 6.65 2.29 5.80
CA HIS A 127 5.54 3.16 6.24
C HIS A 127 5.99 4.62 6.51
N ILE A 128 7.28 4.84 6.80
CA ILE A 128 7.85 6.18 6.90
C ILE A 128 7.75 7.03 5.61
N LEU A 129 7.54 6.40 4.46
CA LEU A 129 7.31 7.10 3.19
C LEU A 129 5.88 7.66 3.06
N GLY A 130 4.94 7.14 3.85
CA GLY A 130 3.52 7.47 3.76
C GLY A 130 2.63 6.27 4.10
N ASP A 131 1.35 6.55 4.19
CA ASP A 131 0.32 5.57 4.52
C ASP A 131 -0.05 4.64 3.34
N ALA A 132 -1.09 3.82 3.54
CA ALA A 132 -1.56 2.90 2.51
C ALA A 132 -2.09 3.62 1.27
N PHE A 133 -2.71 4.81 1.42
CA PHE A 133 -3.16 5.62 0.29
C PHE A 133 -1.97 6.10 -0.54
N SER A 134 -0.91 6.56 0.12
CA SER A 134 0.34 6.95 -0.52
C SER A 134 0.98 5.78 -1.29
N ALA A 135 0.96 4.57 -0.70
CA ALA A 135 1.45 3.36 -1.36
C ALA A 135 0.60 2.97 -2.58
N VAL A 136 -0.72 3.17 -2.53
CA VAL A 136 -1.63 2.93 -3.66
C VAL A 136 -1.39 3.92 -4.78
N GLU A 137 -1.32 5.21 -4.47
CA GLU A 137 -1.01 6.25 -5.46
C GLU A 137 0.34 5.98 -6.13
N PHE A 138 1.36 5.62 -5.35
CA PHE A 138 2.66 5.22 -5.86
C PHE A 138 2.53 4.11 -6.90
N MET A 139 1.80 3.03 -6.61
CA MET A 139 1.60 1.92 -7.56
C MET A 139 0.78 2.33 -8.78
N ASN A 140 -0.29 3.10 -8.62
CA ASN A 140 -1.12 3.54 -9.75
C ASN A 140 -0.32 4.42 -10.73
N GLU A 141 0.56 5.27 -10.21
CA GLU A 141 1.45 6.09 -11.03
C GLU A 141 2.48 5.27 -11.82
N TRP A 142 2.82 4.07 -11.35
CA TRP A 142 3.59 3.13 -12.18
C TRP A 142 2.81 2.70 -13.41
N GLY A 143 1.53 2.36 -13.23
CA GLY A 143 0.62 2.01 -14.34
C GLY A 143 0.49 3.15 -15.36
N HIS A 144 0.36 4.40 -14.89
CA HIS A 144 0.36 5.57 -15.77
C HIS A 144 1.69 5.72 -16.54
N ALA A 145 2.83 5.52 -15.89
CA ALA A 145 4.13 5.57 -16.54
C ALA A 145 4.30 4.46 -17.59
N MET A 146 3.82 3.25 -17.29
CA MET A 146 3.77 2.13 -18.25
C MET A 146 2.93 2.50 -19.49
N ALA A 147 1.72 3.04 -19.29
CA ALA A 147 0.84 3.44 -20.38
C ALA A 147 1.44 4.57 -21.24
N ALA A 148 2.03 5.59 -20.60
CA ALA A 148 2.69 6.69 -21.29
C ALA A 148 3.86 6.20 -22.17
N GLN A 149 4.63 5.23 -21.69
CA GLN A 149 5.73 4.66 -22.46
C GLN A 149 5.25 3.84 -23.67
N GLN A 150 4.16 3.09 -23.53
CA GLN A 150 3.55 2.36 -24.65
C GLN A 150 3.06 3.32 -25.74
N LEU A 151 2.49 4.47 -25.37
CA LEU A 151 2.12 5.52 -26.31
C LEU A 151 3.32 6.21 -26.97
N ALA A 152 4.46 6.26 -26.27
CA ALA A 152 5.71 6.85 -26.78
C ALA A 152 6.51 5.91 -27.69
N LYS A 153 6.28 4.59 -27.64
CA LYS A 153 6.87 3.64 -28.59
C LYS A 153 6.28 3.90 -29.99
N PRO A 154 7.09 4.27 -30.99
CA PRO A 154 6.53 4.70 -32.27
C PRO A 154 5.85 3.54 -32.99
N LEU A 155 4.57 3.70 -33.33
CA LEU A 155 4.01 3.11 -34.54
C LEU A 155 4.94 3.51 -35.70
N LYS A 156 5.41 2.54 -36.50
CA LYS A 156 6.34 2.82 -37.60
C LYS A 156 5.75 3.91 -38.53
N SER A 157 6.49 5.02 -38.67
CA SER A 157 6.18 6.26 -39.41
C SER A 157 5.08 7.13 -38.76
N ALA A 158 5.22 8.43 -38.56
CA ALA A 158 5.97 9.42 -39.33
C ALA A 158 6.64 10.46 -38.42
N GLN A 159 7.75 11.01 -38.92
CA GLN A 159 8.50 12.10 -38.28
C GLN A 159 7.62 13.34 -38.12
N ILE A 160 7.53 13.87 -36.90
CA ILE A 160 7.13 15.26 -36.68
C ILE A 160 8.16 15.91 -35.76
N ASN A 161 8.97 16.78 -36.36
CA ASN A 161 9.85 17.72 -35.69
C ASN A 161 9.02 18.78 -34.97
N THR A 162 9.16 18.91 -33.65
CA THR A 162 8.80 20.15 -32.95
C THR A 162 9.86 20.53 -31.91
N LYS A 163 10.28 21.80 -32.01
CA LYS A 163 11.35 22.44 -31.23
C LYS A 163 10.92 22.68 -29.76
N PRO A 164 11.87 22.77 -28.80
CA PRO A 164 11.54 23.01 -27.40
C PRO A 164 11.17 24.47 -27.14
N LYS A 165 10.10 24.69 -26.37
CA LYS A 165 9.77 25.99 -25.76
C LYS A 165 10.19 25.98 -24.28
N THR A 166 11.03 26.93 -23.93
CA THR A 166 11.52 27.26 -22.58
C THR A 166 10.40 27.81 -21.71
N SER A 167 10.30 27.35 -20.46
CA SER A 167 9.47 27.95 -19.41
C SER A 167 10.33 28.80 -18.45
N PRO A 168 9.77 29.86 -17.85
CA PRO A 168 10.50 30.76 -16.96
C PRO A 168 10.48 30.29 -15.50
N SER A 169 11.55 30.58 -14.77
CA SER A 169 11.68 30.44 -13.31
C SER A 169 10.86 31.49 -12.55
N PRO A 170 10.45 31.18 -11.31
CA PRO A 170 10.58 32.18 -10.25
C PRO A 170 11.17 31.66 -8.92
N THR A 171 11.80 32.62 -8.24
CA THR A 171 12.57 32.65 -6.98
C THR A 171 11.72 32.65 -5.67
N THR A 172 12.16 31.86 -4.66
CA THR A 172 12.25 32.02 -3.17
C THR A 172 11.19 32.81 -2.35
N PRO A 173 10.90 32.50 -1.05
CA PRO A 173 11.88 32.09 -0.01
C PRO A 173 11.49 30.99 1.00
N THR A 174 12.53 30.55 1.70
CA THR A 174 12.64 29.61 2.83
C THR A 174 11.81 30.02 4.04
N ASN A 175 11.11 29.06 4.67
CA ASN A 175 10.72 29.12 6.07
C ASN A 175 11.06 27.78 6.72
N ASP A 176 11.70 27.83 7.90
CA ASP A 176 12.10 26.67 8.69
C ASP A 176 10.87 25.87 9.17
N PRO A 177 10.93 24.53 9.25
CA PRO A 177 9.81 23.75 9.76
C PRO A 177 9.65 23.91 11.28
N VAL A 178 8.44 24.32 11.68
CA VAL A 178 7.99 24.45 13.07
C VAL A 178 7.85 23.07 13.73
N SER A 179 8.44 22.92 14.91
CA SER A 179 8.35 21.73 15.77
C SER A 179 7.01 21.69 16.52
N THR A 180 6.23 20.62 16.38
CA THR A 180 5.03 20.38 17.18
C THR A 180 5.33 19.53 18.43
N LYS A 181 4.59 19.81 19.52
CA LYS A 181 4.79 19.28 20.89
C LYS A 181 4.47 17.78 21.01
N ARG A 182 5.17 17.14 21.94
CA ARG A 182 4.98 15.75 22.39
C ARG A 182 3.61 15.57 23.06
N VAL A 183 2.83 14.59 22.60
CA VAL A 183 1.54 14.19 23.20
C VAL A 183 1.81 13.25 24.38
N GLY A 184 1.07 13.43 25.49
CA GLY A 184 1.14 12.58 26.69
C GLY A 184 0.35 11.27 26.55
N PRO A 185 0.53 10.30 27.47
CA PRO A 185 -0.14 9.00 27.39
C PRO A 185 -1.64 9.13 27.69
N VAL A 186 -2.48 8.46 26.88
CA VAL A 186 -3.94 8.39 27.07
C VAL A 186 -4.26 7.01 27.67
N GLY A 187 -4.96 7.02 28.80
CA GLY A 187 -5.19 5.86 29.65
C GLY A 187 -6.29 4.89 29.20
N ASP A 188 -6.28 3.76 29.90
CA ASP A 188 -6.98 2.50 29.63
C ASP A 188 -8.50 2.60 29.51
N HIS A 189 -9.05 2.21 28.36
CA HIS A 189 -10.45 1.80 28.22
C HIS A 189 -10.52 0.54 27.34
N TRP A 190 -11.14 -0.51 27.89
CA TRP A 190 -11.22 -1.87 27.35
C TRP A 190 -12.58 -2.09 26.67
N ALA A 191 -12.63 -2.89 25.60
CA ALA A 191 -13.89 -3.38 25.00
C ALA A 191 -13.86 -4.91 24.88
N HIS A 192 -14.98 -5.57 25.21
CA HIS A 192 -15.15 -7.03 25.22
C HIS A 192 -15.48 -7.56 23.80
N PRO A 193 -15.13 -8.80 23.42
CA PRO A 193 -15.41 -9.37 22.08
C PRO A 193 -16.87 -9.27 21.58
N LYS A 194 -17.85 -9.27 22.49
CA LYS A 194 -19.27 -9.02 22.20
C LYS A 194 -19.56 -7.57 21.83
N GLU A 195 -18.89 -6.61 22.48
CA GLU A 195 -18.97 -5.20 22.12
C GLU A 195 -18.28 -4.93 20.77
N LEU A 196 -17.22 -5.67 20.42
CA LEU A 196 -16.60 -5.60 19.10
C LEU A 196 -17.54 -6.09 17.99
N ALA A 197 -18.24 -7.20 18.21
CA ALA A 197 -19.27 -7.70 17.29
C ALA A 197 -20.45 -6.71 17.17
N GLU A 198 -20.89 -6.11 18.28
CA GLU A 198 -21.93 -5.08 18.27
C GLU A 198 -21.47 -3.74 17.66
N LEU A 199 -20.21 -3.32 17.83
CA LEU A 199 -19.65 -2.10 17.21
C LEU A 199 -19.52 -2.24 15.70
N VAL A 200 -19.14 -3.41 15.20
CA VAL A 200 -19.06 -3.72 13.76
C VAL A 200 -20.44 -3.67 13.08
N ILE A 201 -21.52 -3.89 13.84
CA ILE A 201 -22.87 -4.08 13.27
C ILE A 201 -23.84 -2.95 13.63
N ASN A 202 -23.79 -2.39 14.84
CA ASN A 202 -24.82 -1.52 15.39
C ASN A 202 -24.36 -0.10 15.74
N GLN A 203 -23.06 0.16 15.94
CA GLN A 203 -22.56 1.50 16.26
C GLN A 203 -21.21 1.79 15.60
N ALA A 204 -21.25 2.21 14.34
CA ALA A 204 -20.28 3.20 13.89
C ALA A 204 -20.61 4.51 14.64
N LEU A 205 -19.90 4.79 15.74
CA LEU A 205 -19.84 6.16 16.22
C LEU A 205 -19.09 6.95 15.17
N ASP A 206 -19.84 7.74 14.42
CA ASP A 206 -19.28 8.68 13.47
C ASP A 206 -18.47 9.73 14.23
N GLU A 207 -17.18 9.49 14.38
CA GLU A 207 -16.23 10.44 14.95
C GLU A 207 -15.69 11.42 13.91
N ARG A 208 -16.17 11.36 12.64
CA ARG A 208 -15.84 12.37 11.60
C ARG A 208 -16.06 13.81 12.09
N PRO A 209 -17.09 14.16 12.89
CA PRO A 209 -17.24 15.52 13.41
C PRO A 209 -16.08 15.95 14.32
N LYS A 210 -15.57 15.03 15.15
CA LYS A 210 -14.43 15.31 16.05
C LYS A 210 -13.12 15.41 15.27
N ILE A 211 -12.98 14.61 14.21
CA ILE A 211 -11.84 14.64 13.28
C ILE A 211 -11.88 15.92 12.43
N GLU A 212 -13.04 16.28 11.87
CA GLU A 212 -13.27 17.53 11.14
C GLU A 212 -12.98 18.77 12.01
N ASP A 213 -13.33 18.75 13.29
CA ASP A 213 -13.04 19.85 14.23
C ASP A 213 -11.55 19.98 14.56
N VAL A 214 -10.76 18.91 14.37
CA VAL A 214 -9.30 18.94 14.48
C VAL A 214 -8.67 19.37 13.15
N VAL A 215 -9.16 18.86 12.01
CA VAL A 215 -8.73 19.23 10.65
C VAL A 215 -9.02 20.71 10.34
N LYS A 216 -10.17 21.25 10.80
CA LYS A 216 -10.52 22.68 10.70
C LYS A 216 -9.62 23.56 11.56
N ARG A 217 -9.12 23.04 12.70
CA ARG A 217 -8.16 23.75 13.56
C ARG A 217 -6.76 23.83 12.93
N ASP A 218 -6.39 22.86 12.10
CA ASP A 218 -5.10 22.77 11.41
C ASP A 218 -5.16 23.20 9.92
N ASN A 219 -6.22 23.90 9.49
CA ASN A 219 -6.38 24.43 8.13
C ASN A 219 -6.34 23.38 6.99
N GLY A 220 -6.68 22.11 7.27
CA GLY A 220 -6.75 21.06 6.24
C GLY A 220 -5.41 20.46 5.82
N LEU A 221 -4.36 20.55 6.65
CA LEU A 221 -3.01 20.06 6.33
C LEU A 221 -2.69 18.63 6.83
N SER A 222 -3.67 17.91 7.38
CA SER A 222 -3.44 16.63 8.05
C SER A 222 -4.43 15.55 7.59
N ASP A 223 -3.96 14.65 6.72
CA ASP A 223 -4.55 13.31 6.54
C ASP A 223 -4.23 12.49 7.80
N LEU A 224 -5.17 12.44 8.75
CA LEU A 224 -4.99 11.80 10.05
C LEU A 224 -5.57 10.38 10.04
N ILE A 225 -4.72 9.35 9.84
CA ILE A 225 -5.05 7.97 10.21
C ILE A 225 -4.46 7.70 11.61
N VAL A 226 -5.32 7.62 12.63
CA VAL A 226 -4.92 7.26 13.99
C VAL A 226 -4.86 5.73 14.09
N TYR A 227 -3.65 5.18 14.04
CA TYR A 227 -3.41 3.79 14.44
C TYR A 227 -3.57 3.70 15.96
N GLY A 228 -4.69 3.13 16.42
CA GLY A 228 -5.02 3.01 17.84
C GLY A 228 -4.07 2.05 18.57
N ALA A 229 -3.92 2.24 19.89
CA ALA A 229 -3.03 1.44 20.72
C ALA A 229 -3.48 -0.03 20.90
N ASN A 230 -4.77 -0.32 20.69
CA ASN A 230 -5.37 -1.63 20.96
C ASN A 230 -5.73 -2.34 19.64
N LEU A 231 -6.93 -2.11 19.11
CA LEU A 231 -7.40 -2.61 17.82
C LEU A 231 -7.42 -1.46 16.82
N THR A 232 -6.80 -1.63 15.66
CA THR A 232 -6.81 -0.60 14.61
C THR A 232 -7.81 -0.95 13.52
N PHE A 233 -8.56 0.05 13.09
CA PHE A 233 -9.42 -0.03 11.91
C PHE A 233 -8.80 0.78 10.78
N VAL A 234 -8.67 0.15 9.61
CA VAL A 234 -8.19 0.81 8.38
C VAL A 234 -9.23 0.56 7.29
N ASP A 235 -9.88 1.63 6.86
CA ASP A 235 -10.80 1.62 5.72
C ASP A 235 -10.08 2.15 4.48
N LEU A 236 -9.87 1.27 3.49
CA LEU A 236 -9.26 1.62 2.20
C LEU A 236 -10.28 1.58 1.05
N GLU A 237 -11.59 1.65 1.34
CA GLU A 237 -12.63 1.72 0.29
C GLU A 237 -12.47 2.92 -0.63
N GLY A 238 -11.96 4.04 -0.10
CA GLY A 238 -11.66 5.24 -0.88
C GLY A 238 -10.39 5.13 -1.73
N ALA A 239 -9.56 4.10 -1.53
CA ALA A 239 -8.32 3.91 -2.27
C ALA A 239 -8.57 3.15 -3.57
N ASP A 240 -8.01 3.64 -4.69
CA ASP A 240 -8.08 2.93 -5.97
C ASP A 240 -7.05 1.78 -6.03
N LEU A 241 -7.26 0.75 -5.21
CA LEU A 241 -6.37 -0.41 -5.10
C LEU A 241 -6.16 -1.14 -6.45
N TYR A 242 -7.09 -0.99 -7.39
CA TYR A 242 -7.08 -1.68 -8.69
C TYR A 242 -6.64 -0.75 -9.84
N GLY A 243 -6.06 0.42 -9.52
CA GLY A 243 -5.61 1.40 -10.50
C GLY A 243 -4.26 1.06 -11.18
N LEU A 244 -3.49 0.11 -10.65
CA LEU A 244 -2.27 -0.37 -11.31
C LEU A 244 -2.62 -1.21 -12.54
N GLU A 245 -2.37 -0.67 -13.73
CA GLU A 245 -2.67 -1.32 -14.99
C GLU A 245 -1.40 -1.69 -15.78
N PHE A 246 -1.37 -2.90 -16.34
CA PHE A 246 -0.41 -3.32 -17.35
C PHE A 246 -1.14 -3.71 -18.62
N ASN A 247 -0.76 -3.15 -19.78
CA ASN A 247 -1.48 -3.34 -21.05
C ASN A 247 -2.99 -3.04 -20.96
N GLY A 248 -3.40 -2.07 -20.13
CA GLY A 248 -4.81 -1.75 -19.87
C GLY A 248 -5.58 -2.84 -19.12
N GLN A 249 -4.88 -3.86 -18.60
CA GLN A 249 -5.45 -4.90 -17.75
C GLN A 249 -5.24 -4.55 -16.29
N LYS A 250 -6.33 -4.63 -15.52
CA LYS A 250 -6.34 -4.43 -14.07
C LYS A 250 -5.96 -5.72 -13.32
N PRO A 251 -5.56 -5.61 -12.05
CA PRO A 251 -5.40 -6.79 -11.21
C PRO A 251 -6.75 -7.49 -11.06
N THR A 252 -6.76 -8.81 -11.06
CA THR A 252 -7.95 -9.61 -10.74
C THR A 252 -8.20 -9.65 -9.23
N TYR A 253 -7.15 -9.58 -8.43
CA TYR A 253 -7.23 -9.54 -6.97
C TYR A 253 -6.09 -8.67 -6.41
N VAL A 254 -6.40 -7.94 -5.34
CA VAL A 254 -5.42 -7.13 -4.61
C VAL A 254 -5.56 -7.46 -3.12
N GLY A 255 -4.44 -7.77 -2.48
CA GLY A 255 -4.37 -7.98 -1.04
C GLY A 255 -3.44 -6.96 -0.41
N TYR A 256 -3.81 -6.43 0.76
CA TYR A 256 -2.98 -5.54 1.55
C TYR A 256 -2.81 -6.09 2.96
N LYS A 257 -1.65 -5.84 3.55
CA LYS A 257 -1.35 -6.12 4.94
C LYS A 257 -0.55 -4.98 5.54
N VAL A 258 -0.90 -4.67 6.78
CA VAL A 258 -0.24 -3.66 7.60
C VAL A 258 0.39 -4.39 8.78
N ASP A 259 1.72 -4.39 8.87
CA ASP A 259 2.44 -4.99 9.99
C ASP A 259 2.50 -4.06 11.20
N GLY A 260 2.72 -4.59 12.40
CA GLY A 260 3.02 -3.77 13.58
C GLY A 260 1.86 -2.94 14.11
N VAL A 261 0.62 -3.37 13.83
CA VAL A 261 -0.61 -2.67 14.17
C VAL A 261 -1.23 -3.23 15.44
N GLY A 262 -1.26 -2.42 16.51
CA GLY A 262 -1.98 -2.71 17.76
C GLY A 262 -1.50 -3.95 18.52
N GLU A 263 -1.66 -3.99 19.84
CA GLU A 263 -1.44 -5.24 20.59
C GLU A 263 -2.65 -6.20 20.45
N GLU A 264 -3.84 -5.68 20.12
CA GLU A 264 -5.10 -6.44 20.03
C GLU A 264 -5.54 -6.74 18.59
N GLY A 265 -4.87 -6.17 17.57
CA GLY A 265 -5.06 -6.55 16.17
C GLY A 265 -5.36 -5.42 15.17
N LEU A 266 -5.78 -5.82 13.96
CA LEU A 266 -6.12 -4.97 12.83
C LEU A 266 -7.41 -5.46 12.15
N VAL A 267 -8.31 -4.53 11.84
CA VAL A 267 -9.42 -4.73 10.90
C VAL A 267 -9.15 -3.88 9.67
N LEU A 268 -9.02 -4.52 8.51
CA LEU A 268 -8.75 -3.88 7.24
C LEU A 268 -9.91 -4.10 6.29
N VAL A 269 -10.50 -3.02 5.79
CA VAL A 269 -11.57 -3.06 4.80
C VAL A 269 -11.01 -2.67 3.43
N LEU A 270 -11.13 -3.58 2.47
CA LEU A 270 -10.67 -3.40 1.10
C LEU A 270 -11.87 -3.45 0.14
N PRO A 271 -11.89 -2.60 -0.91
CA PRO A 271 -12.78 -2.81 -2.03
C PRO A 271 -12.46 -4.16 -2.69
N GLY A 272 -13.48 -4.97 -2.91
CA GLY A 272 -13.37 -6.21 -3.66
C GLY A 272 -13.32 -5.95 -5.17
N PRO A 273 -12.94 -6.98 -5.95
CA PRO A 273 -12.86 -6.85 -7.39
C PRO A 273 -14.23 -6.50 -7.97
N LYS A 274 -14.26 -5.51 -8.87
CA LYS A 274 -15.47 -5.17 -9.62
C LYS A 274 -15.74 -6.29 -10.63
N ASN A 275 -16.85 -7.01 -10.48
CA ASN A 275 -17.28 -7.98 -11.47
C ASN A 275 -17.74 -7.24 -12.74
N GLU A 276 -17.04 -7.47 -13.85
CA GLU A 276 -17.50 -7.03 -15.17
C GLU A 276 -18.85 -7.68 -15.48
N GLY A 277 -19.93 -6.89 -15.46
CA GLY A 277 -21.27 -7.34 -15.88
C GLY A 277 -22.42 -7.04 -14.92
N LYS A 278 -22.19 -6.55 -13.69
CA LYS A 278 -23.27 -6.06 -12.81
C LYS A 278 -23.06 -4.60 -12.45
N ASN A 279 -24.00 -3.75 -12.83
CA ASN A 279 -24.16 -2.41 -12.25
C ASN A 279 -24.45 -2.57 -10.75
N GLY A 280 -23.47 -2.37 -9.89
CA GLY A 280 -23.69 -2.35 -8.45
C GLY A 280 -22.46 -2.76 -7.68
N SER A 281 -22.00 -1.86 -6.81
CA SER A 281 -20.95 -1.98 -5.78
C SER A 281 -20.18 -3.32 -5.78
N GLY A 282 -18.89 -3.27 -6.14
CA GLY A 282 -17.98 -4.38 -5.86
C GLY A 282 -18.14 -4.85 -4.41
N GLY A 283 -18.03 -6.15 -4.17
CA GLY A 283 -18.08 -6.69 -2.81
C GLY A 283 -17.00 -6.04 -1.93
N LYS A 284 -17.07 -6.19 -0.61
CA LYS A 284 -16.00 -5.75 0.30
C LYS A 284 -15.24 -6.96 0.79
N VAL A 285 -13.93 -6.84 0.93
CA VAL A 285 -13.09 -7.82 1.61
C VAL A 285 -12.73 -7.23 2.95
N VAL A 286 -13.11 -7.89 4.03
CA VAL A 286 -12.74 -7.50 5.39
C VAL A 286 -11.74 -8.51 5.91
N THR A 287 -10.51 -8.06 6.15
CA THR A 287 -9.44 -8.86 6.73
C THR A 287 -9.31 -8.49 8.21
N ILE A 288 -9.43 -9.48 9.09
CA ILE A 288 -9.30 -9.30 10.54
C ILE A 288 -8.09 -10.09 11.02
N ILE A 289 -7.12 -9.38 11.59
CA ILE A 289 -5.91 -9.93 12.20
C ILE A 289 -6.05 -9.73 13.71
N VAL A 290 -6.14 -10.80 14.48
CA VAL A 290 -6.27 -10.78 15.94
C VAL A 290 -5.38 -11.87 16.56
N PRO A 291 -5.06 -11.80 17.86
CA PRO A 291 -4.32 -12.86 18.56
C PRO A 291 -4.94 -14.25 18.36
N GLU A 292 -4.11 -15.28 18.23
CA GLU A 292 -4.53 -16.66 17.88
C GLU A 292 -5.62 -17.22 18.81
N ASN A 293 -5.55 -16.88 20.10
CA ASN A 293 -6.56 -17.26 21.10
C ASN A 293 -7.93 -16.59 20.87
N GLN A 294 -7.98 -15.41 20.25
CA GLN A 294 -9.22 -14.70 19.92
C GLN A 294 -9.82 -15.14 18.57
N VAL A 295 -9.01 -15.71 17.66
CA VAL A 295 -9.49 -16.18 16.34
C VAL A 295 -10.59 -17.24 16.48
N VAL A 296 -10.44 -18.17 17.44
CA VAL A 296 -11.41 -19.26 17.66
C VAL A 296 -12.74 -18.72 18.19
N GLU A 297 -12.69 -17.73 19.09
CA GLU A 297 -13.88 -17.07 19.63
C GLU A 297 -14.59 -16.27 18.53
N LEU A 298 -13.84 -15.48 17.75
CA LEU A 298 -14.37 -14.71 16.63
C LEU A 298 -15.04 -15.60 15.58
N LYS A 299 -14.40 -16.71 15.17
CA LYS A 299 -15.00 -17.69 14.25
C LYS A 299 -16.29 -18.29 14.80
N SER A 300 -16.29 -18.60 16.09
CA SER A 300 -17.48 -19.15 16.76
C SER A 300 -18.62 -18.15 16.79
N GLU A 301 -18.33 -16.87 17.03
CA GLU A 301 -19.29 -15.78 17.05
C GLU A 301 -19.87 -15.51 15.66
N LEU A 302 -19.01 -15.38 14.65
CA LEU A 302 -19.41 -15.19 13.25
C LEU A 302 -20.32 -16.32 12.75
N LYS A 303 -20.02 -17.55 13.15
CA LYS A 303 -20.84 -18.72 12.81
C LYS A 303 -22.16 -18.72 13.57
N ARG A 304 -22.14 -18.39 14.87
CA ARG A 304 -23.32 -18.44 15.75
C ARG A 304 -24.34 -17.36 15.40
N GLU A 305 -23.88 -16.12 15.23
CA GLU A 305 -24.76 -14.97 15.07
C GLU A 305 -25.08 -14.69 13.60
N PHE A 306 -24.15 -14.98 12.68
CA PHE A 306 -24.26 -14.54 11.28
C PHE A 306 -24.26 -15.68 10.25
N SER A 307 -24.08 -16.94 10.67
CA SER A 307 -23.96 -18.10 9.77
C SER A 307 -22.86 -17.96 8.72
N ILE A 308 -21.83 -17.15 9.00
CA ILE A 308 -20.65 -16.98 8.16
C ILE A 308 -19.65 -18.07 8.56
N ALA A 309 -19.18 -18.84 7.58
CA ALA A 309 -18.31 -20.01 7.77
C ALA A 309 -16.83 -19.68 7.58
#